data_AF-A0A957B703-F1
#
_entry.id   AF-A0A957B703-F1
#
_cell.length_a   1.000
_cell.length_b   1.000
_cell.length_c   1.000
_cell.angle_alpha   90.00
_cell.angle_beta   90.00
_cell.angle_gamma   90.00
#
_symmetry.space_group_name_H-M   'P 1'
#
loop_
_entity.id
_entity.type
_entity.pdbx_description
1 polymer ?
#
loop_
_entity_poly.entity_id
_entity_poly.type
_entity_poly.pdbx_seq_one_letter_code
_entity_poly.pdbx_strand_id
1 'polypeptide(L)'
;MGLLIFKTLIFGLTLWMGLYVLVRNGTKPAMRYAGMGLVSYAIGLALATLLDEGTPYIRWVALAPLVFWVLAVRQLYTDRPDRPGIRHWVWLAIAATVFFGLGLGLLFLPMQLLSLDWVLLAISVDLLLLGYAIAQLDAADEGEALLPDALRSLLATSLAGLVLGGQAVLVMVIEDNQSAGMQLLLITLVTTAIGLVVLAGPLRRLMDEVVFQRNPELLAQRATLQATADALPRARPAHDFSQMDEEEFARLTRRAISYIGRLDRLVSSPLMQLPLIDRHLGQIDTATSLERAGILKNLLTEGIERLRPQTDEGVGTSEEWRYYNALYYPYVQGLKPLSRRLVITELDADTRLVVEWFRQQVPERTLHNWQNAGAALVAQHLREQL
;
A
#
# COMPACT_ATOMS: atom_id res chain seq x y z
N MET A 1 -30.45 -2.06 -22.16
CA MET A 1 -29.74 -0.82 -21.77
C MET A 1 -29.43 -0.69 -20.27
N GLY A 2 -30.41 -0.60 -19.36
CA GLY A 2 -30.15 -0.39 -17.92
C GLY A 2 -29.23 -1.45 -17.28
N LEU A 3 -29.44 -2.73 -17.62
CA LEU A 3 -28.60 -3.83 -17.15
C LEU A 3 -27.15 -3.72 -17.63
N LEU A 4 -26.91 -3.33 -18.88
CA LEU A 4 -25.57 -3.15 -19.46
C LEU A 4 -24.79 -2.03 -18.74
N ILE A 5 -25.45 -0.89 -18.50
CA ILE A 5 -24.88 0.23 -17.75
C ILE A 5 -24.46 -0.24 -16.36
N PHE A 6 -25.35 -0.97 -15.68
CA PHE A 6 -25.10 -1.49 -14.35
C PHE A 6 -23.92 -2.48 -14.32
N LYS A 7 -23.87 -3.46 -15.25
CA LYS A 7 -22.72 -4.38 -15.41
C LYS A 7 -21.41 -3.60 -15.64
N THR A 8 -21.45 -2.57 -16.48
CA THR A 8 -20.30 -1.70 -16.78
C THR A 8 -19.83 -0.92 -15.55
N LEU A 9 -20.74 -0.43 -14.71
CA LEU A 9 -20.40 0.26 -13.47
C LEU A 9 -19.74 -0.68 -12.46
N ILE A 10 -20.27 -1.89 -12.27
CA ILE A 10 -19.67 -2.90 -11.37
C ILE A 10 -18.29 -3.33 -11.88
N PHE A 11 -18.16 -3.57 -13.19
CA PHE A 11 -16.88 -3.83 -13.84
C PHE A 11 -15.88 -2.70 -13.56
N GLY A 12 -16.29 -1.45 -13.81
CA GLY A 12 -15.44 -0.28 -13.61
C GLY A 12 -14.99 -0.10 -12.16
N LEU A 13 -15.91 -0.27 -11.20
CA LEU A 13 -15.61 -0.18 -9.77
C LEU A 13 -14.64 -1.29 -9.32
N THR A 14 -14.84 -2.52 -9.80
CA THR A 14 -13.98 -3.68 -9.50
C THR A 14 -12.57 -3.47 -10.08
N LEU A 15 -12.49 -3.04 -11.34
CA LEU A 15 -11.21 -2.75 -11.99
C LEU A 15 -10.47 -1.60 -11.31
N TRP A 16 -11.19 -0.53 -10.99
CA TRP A 16 -10.65 0.61 -10.26
C TRP A 16 -10.06 0.18 -8.92
N MET A 17 -10.82 -0.55 -8.10
CA MET A 17 -10.33 -0.99 -6.78
C MET A 17 -9.10 -1.90 -6.94
N GLY A 18 -9.11 -2.82 -7.91
CA GLY A 18 -7.97 -3.71 -8.16
C GLY A 18 -6.69 -2.96 -8.52
N LEU A 19 -6.78 -2.02 -9.47
CA LEU A 19 -5.64 -1.18 -9.86
C LEU A 19 -5.22 -0.22 -8.74
N TYR A 20 -6.19 0.34 -8.01
CA TYR A 20 -5.93 1.24 -6.89
C TYR A 20 -5.11 0.55 -5.79
N VAL A 21 -5.51 -0.66 -5.39
CA VAL A 21 -4.78 -1.45 -4.38
C VAL A 21 -3.35 -1.77 -4.86
N LEU A 22 -3.17 -2.10 -6.14
CA LEU A 22 -1.85 -2.37 -6.73
C LEU A 22 -0.94 -1.13 -6.71
N VAL A 23 -1.48 0.03 -7.07
CA VAL A 23 -0.71 1.29 -7.10
C VAL A 23 -0.42 1.80 -5.70
N ARG A 24 -1.35 1.63 -4.75
CA ARG A 24 -1.21 2.13 -3.37
C ARG A 24 0.01 1.53 -2.68
N ASN A 25 0.12 0.20 -2.67
CA ASN A 25 1.21 -0.50 -1.99
C ASN A 25 1.52 -1.88 -2.59
N GLY A 26 1.68 -1.95 -3.91
CA GLY A 26 2.04 -3.16 -4.65
C GLY A 26 3.42 -3.74 -4.34
N THR A 27 4.13 -3.26 -3.31
CA THR A 27 5.34 -3.92 -2.79
C THR A 27 4.99 -5.01 -1.79
N LYS A 28 3.89 -4.85 -1.03
CA LYS A 28 3.43 -5.85 -0.05
C LYS A 28 2.71 -7.00 -0.75
N PRO A 29 3.08 -8.27 -0.48
CA PRO A 29 2.47 -9.43 -1.12
C PRO A 29 0.95 -9.47 -0.99
N ALA A 30 0.40 -9.19 0.20
CA ALA A 30 -1.05 -9.19 0.44
C ALA A 30 -1.79 -8.21 -0.50
N MET A 31 -1.29 -6.98 -0.62
CA MET A 31 -1.84 -5.94 -1.50
C MET A 31 -1.74 -6.35 -2.98
N ARG A 32 -0.61 -6.91 -3.38
CA ARG A 32 -0.40 -7.41 -4.76
C ARG A 32 -1.43 -8.47 -5.14
N TYR A 33 -1.58 -9.48 -4.29
CA TYR A 33 -2.50 -10.58 -4.59
C TYR A 33 -3.96 -10.13 -4.51
N ALA A 34 -4.34 -9.31 -3.53
CA ALA A 34 -5.69 -8.75 -3.46
C ALA A 34 -6.04 -7.94 -4.72
N GLY A 35 -5.13 -7.07 -5.15
CA GLY A 35 -5.29 -6.28 -6.37
C GLY A 35 -5.34 -7.12 -7.65
N MET A 36 -4.46 -8.13 -7.78
CA MET A 36 -4.49 -9.08 -8.91
C MET A 36 -5.79 -9.91 -8.94
N GLY A 37 -6.30 -10.33 -7.78
CA GLY A 37 -7.58 -11.02 -7.66
C GLY A 37 -8.72 -10.16 -8.21
N LEU A 38 -8.82 -8.91 -7.77
CA LEU A 38 -9.82 -7.95 -8.25
C LEU A 38 -9.70 -7.67 -9.76
N VAL A 39 -8.49 -7.46 -10.28
CA VAL A 39 -8.27 -7.25 -11.73
C VAL A 39 -8.67 -8.50 -12.53
N SER A 40 -8.30 -9.70 -12.06
CA SER A 40 -8.69 -10.95 -12.72
C SER A 40 -10.20 -11.13 -12.73
N TYR A 41 -10.89 -10.72 -11.66
CA TYR A 41 -12.34 -10.76 -11.59
C TYR A 41 -12.99 -9.74 -12.53
N ALA A 42 -12.46 -8.52 -12.59
CA ALA A 42 -12.94 -7.50 -13.51
C ALA A 42 -12.81 -7.95 -14.98
N ILE A 43 -11.75 -8.65 -15.35
CA ILE A 43 -11.62 -9.28 -16.67
C ILE A 43 -12.73 -10.30 -16.89
N GLY A 44 -13.05 -11.12 -15.88
CA GLY A 44 -14.19 -12.05 -15.91
C GLY A 44 -15.53 -11.34 -16.11
N LEU A 45 -15.78 -10.23 -15.43
CA LEU A 45 -16.98 -9.40 -15.60
C LEU A 45 -17.07 -8.78 -17.00
N ALA A 46 -15.95 -8.29 -17.54
CA ALA A 46 -15.89 -7.77 -18.90
C ALA A 46 -16.24 -8.87 -19.91
N LEU A 47 -15.65 -10.07 -19.78
CA LEU A 47 -15.97 -11.21 -20.64
C LEU A 47 -17.43 -11.63 -20.49
N ALA A 48 -17.97 -11.67 -19.27
CA ALA A 48 -19.38 -11.98 -19.02
C ALA A 48 -20.35 -10.92 -19.59
N THR A 49 -19.88 -9.69 -19.80
CA THR A 49 -20.66 -8.63 -20.43
C THR A 49 -20.61 -8.71 -21.96
N LEU A 50 -19.49 -9.16 -22.52
CA LEU A 50 -19.26 -9.24 -23.96
C LEU A 50 -19.70 -10.56 -24.59
N LEU A 51 -19.75 -11.63 -23.82
CA LEU A 51 -20.10 -12.98 -24.26
C LEU A 51 -21.50 -13.36 -23.76
N ASP A 52 -22.23 -14.16 -24.54
CA ASP A 52 -23.54 -14.68 -24.13
C ASP A 52 -23.45 -15.49 -22.83
N GLU A 53 -24.47 -15.36 -21.97
CA GLU A 53 -24.57 -16.00 -20.65
C GLU A 53 -24.49 -17.54 -20.70
N GLY A 54 -24.77 -18.13 -21.87
CA GLY A 54 -24.65 -19.57 -22.13
C GLY A 54 -23.23 -20.07 -22.33
N THR A 55 -22.23 -19.19 -22.35
CA THR A 55 -20.83 -19.62 -22.56
C THR A 55 -20.24 -20.27 -21.30
N PRO A 56 -19.85 -21.56 -21.36
CA PRO A 56 -19.44 -22.31 -20.16
C PRO A 56 -18.14 -21.77 -19.54
N TYR A 57 -17.35 -21.01 -20.29
CA TYR A 57 -16.06 -20.48 -19.87
C TYR A 57 -16.15 -19.34 -18.83
N ILE A 58 -17.26 -18.57 -18.80
CA ILE A 58 -17.44 -17.47 -17.84
C ILE A 58 -17.28 -17.97 -16.39
N ARG A 59 -17.84 -19.16 -16.13
CA ARG A 59 -17.79 -19.78 -14.80
C ARG A 59 -16.38 -20.13 -14.35
N TRP A 60 -15.55 -20.58 -15.28
CA TRP A 60 -14.15 -20.91 -15.02
C TRP A 60 -13.28 -19.68 -14.85
N VAL A 61 -13.55 -18.61 -15.61
CA VAL A 61 -12.84 -17.33 -15.44
C VAL A 61 -13.14 -16.71 -14.07
N ALA A 62 -14.37 -16.86 -13.57
CA ALA A 62 -14.75 -16.40 -12.23
C ALA A 62 -14.00 -17.09 -11.07
N LEU A 63 -13.31 -18.20 -11.32
CA LEU A 63 -12.43 -18.86 -10.34
C LEU A 63 -11.02 -18.26 -10.28
N ALA A 64 -10.57 -17.51 -11.29
CA ALA A 64 -9.22 -16.91 -11.29
C ALA A 64 -8.91 -16.09 -10.03
N PRO A 65 -9.83 -15.28 -9.47
CA PRO A 65 -9.60 -14.51 -8.25
C PRO A 65 -9.33 -15.40 -7.03
N LEU A 66 -9.82 -16.64 -6.99
CA LEU A 66 -9.67 -17.55 -5.86
C LEU A 66 -8.20 -17.84 -5.56
N VAL A 67 -7.38 -18.05 -6.59
CA VAL A 67 -5.95 -18.34 -6.42
C VAL A 67 -5.23 -17.15 -5.78
N PHE A 68 -5.46 -15.95 -6.32
CA PHE A 68 -4.90 -14.73 -5.76
C PHE A 68 -5.44 -14.47 -4.35
N TRP A 69 -6.71 -14.79 -4.11
CA TRP A 69 -7.34 -14.61 -2.81
C TRP A 69 -6.69 -15.46 -1.72
N VAL A 70 -6.51 -16.75 -1.96
CA VAL A 70 -5.85 -17.67 -1.02
C VAL A 70 -4.43 -17.18 -0.70
N LEU A 71 -3.71 -16.67 -1.69
CA LEU A 71 -2.38 -16.09 -1.48
C LEU A 71 -2.44 -14.80 -0.65
N ALA A 72 -3.43 -13.93 -0.87
CA ALA A 72 -3.60 -12.70 -0.09
C ALA A 72 -3.88 -13.00 1.39
N VAL A 73 -4.80 -13.93 1.68
CA VAL A 73 -5.11 -14.35 3.08
C VAL A 73 -3.91 -14.97 3.76
N ARG A 74 -3.20 -15.86 3.07
CA ARG A 74 -2.01 -16.50 3.63
C ARG A 74 -0.96 -15.46 4.05
N GLN A 75 -0.75 -14.44 3.22
CA GLN A 75 0.20 -13.38 3.54
C GLN A 75 -0.29 -12.51 4.70
N LEU A 76 -1.58 -12.17 4.72
CA LEU A 76 -2.19 -11.43 5.83
C LEU A 76 -2.09 -12.20 7.18
N TYR A 77 -2.24 -13.52 7.14
CA TYR A 77 -2.07 -14.39 8.30
C TYR A 77 -0.61 -14.51 8.73
N THR A 78 0.36 -14.36 7.82
CA THR A 78 1.78 -14.42 8.16
C THR A 78 2.23 -13.12 8.82
N ASP A 79 1.75 -11.99 8.31
CA ASP A 79 2.11 -10.64 8.76
C ASP A 79 1.18 -10.11 9.88
N ARG A 80 0.59 -10.99 10.71
CA ARG A 80 -0.51 -10.64 11.62
C ARG A 80 -0.28 -9.30 12.35
N PRO A 81 -1.16 -8.30 12.15
CA PRO A 81 -1.15 -7.12 13.00
C PRO A 81 -1.80 -7.49 14.35
N ASP A 82 -0.98 -7.67 15.38
CA ASP A 82 -1.44 -7.84 16.76
C ASP A 82 -2.01 -6.51 17.30
N ARG A 83 -3.26 -6.16 16.94
CA ARG A 83 -3.95 -4.98 17.49
C ARG A 83 -5.42 -5.19 17.82
N PRO A 84 -5.90 -4.68 18.97
CA PRO A 84 -7.31 -4.72 19.35
C PRO A 84 -8.23 -3.81 18.51
N GLY A 85 -7.73 -2.67 18.01
CA GLY A 85 -8.52 -1.69 17.23
C GLY A 85 -8.80 -2.08 15.76
N ILE A 86 -8.07 -3.06 15.23
CA ILE A 86 -8.14 -3.49 13.83
C ILE A 86 -9.01 -4.75 13.67
N ARG A 87 -9.47 -5.32 14.79
CA ARG A 87 -10.23 -6.58 14.86
C ARG A 87 -11.46 -6.62 13.96
N HIS A 88 -12.17 -5.51 13.81
CA HIS A 88 -13.38 -5.44 12.98
C HIS A 88 -13.08 -5.56 11.47
N TRP A 89 -11.95 -5.04 10.99
CA TRP A 89 -11.51 -5.22 9.61
C TRP A 89 -11.08 -6.66 9.31
N VAL A 90 -10.48 -7.33 10.29
CA VAL A 90 -10.19 -8.77 10.21
C VAL A 90 -11.48 -9.58 10.13
N TRP A 91 -12.47 -9.26 10.96
CA TRP A 91 -13.79 -9.90 10.88
C TRP A 91 -14.50 -9.63 9.56
N LEU A 92 -14.42 -8.40 9.03
CA LEU A 92 -14.96 -8.08 7.72
C LEU A 92 -14.27 -8.93 6.63
N ALA A 93 -12.95 -9.06 6.66
CA ALA A 93 -12.21 -9.88 5.72
C ALA A 93 -12.60 -11.37 5.83
N ILE A 94 -12.76 -11.89 7.04
CA ILE A 94 -13.22 -13.28 7.27
C ILE A 94 -14.63 -13.45 6.72
N ALA A 95 -15.56 -12.55 7.06
CA ALA A 95 -16.94 -12.61 6.59
C ALA A 95 -17.00 -12.58 5.05
N ALA A 96 -16.35 -11.60 4.43
CA ALA A 96 -16.29 -11.49 2.97
C ALA A 96 -15.59 -12.69 2.31
N THR A 97 -14.63 -13.34 2.96
CA THR A 97 -14.04 -14.61 2.48
C THR A 97 -15.08 -15.73 2.43
N VAL A 98 -15.87 -15.86 3.50
CA VAL A 98 -16.89 -16.90 3.62
C VAL A 98 -17.97 -16.67 2.56
N PHE A 99 -18.47 -15.44 2.42
CA PHE A 99 -19.46 -15.11 1.41
C PHE A 99 -18.92 -15.30 -0.01
N PHE A 100 -17.68 -14.90 -0.28
CA PHE A 100 -17.02 -15.16 -1.56
C PHE A 100 -16.97 -16.66 -1.88
N GLY A 101 -16.59 -17.50 -0.90
CA GLY A 101 -16.60 -18.96 -1.04
C GLY A 101 -18.00 -19.51 -1.32
N LEU A 102 -19.03 -18.98 -0.67
CA LEU A 102 -20.43 -19.34 -0.93
C LEU A 102 -20.87 -18.93 -2.34
N GLY A 103 -20.53 -17.71 -2.79
CA GLY A 103 -20.81 -17.23 -4.13
C GLY A 103 -20.17 -18.10 -5.22
N LEU A 104 -18.91 -18.50 -5.02
CA LEU A 104 -18.25 -19.46 -5.89
C LEU A 104 -18.94 -20.83 -5.88
N GLY A 105 -19.41 -21.31 -4.72
CA GLY A 105 -20.17 -22.54 -4.63
C GLY A 105 -21.48 -22.50 -5.43
N LEU A 106 -22.23 -21.39 -5.30
CA LEU A 106 -23.50 -21.16 -6.02
C LEU A 106 -23.33 -21.16 -7.55
N LEU A 107 -22.16 -20.79 -8.04
CA LEU A 107 -21.86 -20.72 -9.47
C LEU A 107 -21.77 -22.11 -10.13
N PHE A 108 -21.45 -23.16 -9.36
CA PHE A 108 -21.34 -24.55 -9.84
C PHE A 108 -22.47 -25.45 -9.35
N LEU A 109 -23.18 -25.07 -8.30
CA LEU A 109 -24.35 -25.81 -7.83
C LEU A 109 -25.47 -25.74 -8.89
N PRO A 110 -26.12 -26.88 -9.23
CA PRO A 110 -27.25 -26.90 -10.18
C PRO A 110 -28.54 -26.30 -9.59
N MET A 111 -28.44 -25.61 -8.45
CA MET A 111 -29.55 -24.99 -7.75
C MET A 111 -29.87 -23.68 -8.46
N GLN A 112 -31.01 -23.60 -9.16
CA GLN A 112 -31.49 -22.39 -9.84
C GLN A 112 -31.97 -21.29 -8.85
N LEU A 113 -31.29 -21.15 -7.71
CA LEU A 113 -31.66 -20.23 -6.63
C LEU A 113 -31.58 -18.76 -7.09
N LEU A 114 -30.59 -18.42 -7.92
CA LEU A 114 -30.31 -17.07 -8.40
C LEU A 114 -29.86 -17.11 -9.87
N SER A 115 -30.07 -16.03 -10.62
CA SER A 115 -29.49 -15.89 -11.97
C SER A 115 -27.98 -15.66 -11.88
N LEU A 116 -27.26 -15.99 -12.96
CA LEU A 116 -25.80 -15.82 -13.04
C LEU A 116 -25.38 -14.37 -12.71
N ASP A 117 -26.14 -13.39 -13.21
CA ASP A 117 -25.90 -11.97 -12.93
C ASP A 117 -25.94 -11.62 -11.45
N TRP A 118 -26.91 -12.15 -10.71
CA TRP A 118 -27.01 -11.92 -9.26
C TRP A 118 -25.88 -12.59 -8.49
N VAL A 119 -25.45 -13.78 -8.92
CA VAL A 119 -24.31 -14.48 -8.31
C VAL A 119 -23.01 -13.69 -8.54
N LEU A 120 -22.76 -13.25 -9.79
CA LEU A 120 -21.60 -12.41 -10.11
C LEU A 120 -21.65 -11.07 -9.36
N LEU A 121 -22.82 -10.48 -9.19
CA LEU A 121 -22.97 -9.27 -8.38
C LEU A 121 -22.61 -9.52 -6.91
N ALA A 122 -23.10 -10.60 -6.31
CA ALA A 122 -22.79 -10.96 -4.92
C ALA A 122 -21.26 -11.15 -4.74
N ILE A 123 -20.63 -11.90 -5.64
CA ILE A 123 -19.16 -12.08 -5.67
C ILE A 123 -18.45 -10.72 -5.82
N SER A 124 -18.99 -9.79 -6.60
CA SER A 124 -18.41 -8.45 -6.77
C SER A 124 -18.40 -7.68 -5.44
N VAL A 125 -19.52 -7.73 -4.70
CA VAL A 125 -19.64 -7.09 -3.38
C VAL A 125 -18.64 -7.70 -2.41
N ASP A 126 -18.54 -9.03 -2.37
CA ASP A 126 -17.61 -9.74 -1.49
C ASP A 126 -16.17 -9.32 -1.77
N LEU A 127 -15.75 -9.36 -3.04
CA LEU A 127 -14.39 -8.99 -3.43
C LEU A 127 -14.07 -7.51 -3.18
N LEU A 128 -15.04 -6.60 -3.38
CA LEU A 128 -14.86 -5.18 -3.08
C LEU A 128 -14.70 -4.93 -1.58
N LEU A 129 -15.53 -5.55 -0.74
CA LEU A 129 -15.42 -5.47 0.73
C LEU A 129 -14.08 -6.02 1.20
N LEU A 130 -13.63 -7.10 0.56
CA LEU A 130 -12.40 -7.78 0.89
C LEU A 130 -11.15 -7.00 0.49
N GLY A 131 -11.14 -6.46 -0.72
CA GLY A 131 -10.09 -5.55 -1.19
C GLY A 131 -10.01 -4.29 -0.34
N TYR A 132 -11.16 -3.73 0.04
CA TYR A 132 -11.23 -2.59 0.95
C TYR A 132 -10.70 -2.95 2.35
N ALA A 133 -11.10 -4.10 2.90
CA ALA A 133 -10.62 -4.55 4.21
C ALA A 133 -9.09 -4.69 4.20
N ILE A 134 -8.49 -5.35 3.20
CA ILE A 134 -7.04 -5.49 3.09
C ILE A 134 -6.35 -4.13 2.96
N ALA A 135 -6.86 -3.25 2.10
CA ALA A 135 -6.29 -1.91 1.95
C ALA A 135 -6.39 -1.09 3.25
N GLN A 136 -7.44 -1.30 4.04
CA GLN A 136 -7.66 -0.62 5.31
C GLN A 136 -6.78 -1.17 6.43
N LEU A 137 -6.53 -2.49 6.45
CA LEU A 137 -5.52 -3.13 7.31
C LEU A 137 -4.14 -2.55 7.00
N ASP A 138 -3.76 -2.50 5.71
CA ASP A 138 -2.50 -1.90 5.26
C ASP A 138 -2.38 -0.43 5.66
N ALA A 139 -3.42 0.37 5.41
CA ALA A 139 -3.42 1.79 5.78
C ALA A 139 -3.32 1.99 7.31
N ALA A 140 -3.98 1.15 8.11
CA ALA A 140 -3.87 1.20 9.57
C ALA A 140 -2.49 0.76 10.08
N ASP A 141 -1.82 -0.14 9.36
CA ASP A 141 -0.44 -0.54 9.62
C ASP A 141 0.57 0.56 9.30
N GLU A 142 0.32 1.32 8.25
CA GLU A 142 1.12 2.49 7.87
C GLU A 142 0.77 3.76 8.68
N GLY A 143 -0.36 3.78 9.37
CA GLY A 143 -0.88 5.00 10.02
C GLY A 143 -1.46 6.02 9.04
N GLU A 144 -1.68 5.62 7.78
CA GLU A 144 -2.20 6.47 6.71
C GLU A 144 -3.73 6.46 6.66
N ALA A 145 -4.31 7.48 6.03
CA ALA A 145 -5.71 7.52 5.65
C ALA A 145 -5.93 6.75 4.34
N LEU A 146 -7.00 5.94 4.28
CA LEU A 146 -7.43 5.25 3.06
C LEU A 146 -8.45 6.09 2.29
N LEU A 147 -9.50 6.54 2.99
CA LEU A 147 -10.71 7.07 2.37
C LEU A 147 -10.50 8.34 1.54
N PRO A 148 -9.78 9.39 2.01
CA PRO A 148 -9.63 10.61 1.21
C PRO A 148 -8.89 10.38 -0.11
N ASP A 149 -7.80 9.60 -0.06
CA ASP A 149 -7.01 9.21 -1.24
C ASP A 149 -7.84 8.33 -2.21
N ALA A 150 -8.54 7.34 -1.67
CA ALA A 150 -9.42 6.48 -2.47
C ALA A 150 -10.57 7.27 -3.11
N LEU A 151 -11.24 8.16 -2.38
CA LEU A 151 -12.32 9.00 -2.91
C LEU A 151 -11.83 9.93 -4.01
N ARG A 152 -10.65 10.55 -3.83
CA ARG A 152 -10.04 11.37 -4.88
C ARG A 152 -9.80 10.58 -6.16
N SER A 153 -9.24 9.38 -6.04
CA SER A 153 -9.02 8.48 -7.18
C SER A 153 -10.32 8.02 -7.83
N LEU A 154 -11.32 7.65 -7.01
CA LEU A 154 -12.63 7.20 -7.47
C LEU A 154 -13.37 8.32 -8.21
N LEU A 155 -13.36 9.54 -7.68
CA LEU A 155 -13.99 10.69 -8.33
C LEU A 155 -13.31 11.03 -9.65
N ALA A 156 -11.99 11.03 -9.70
CA ALA A 156 -11.24 11.29 -10.94
C ALA A 156 -11.52 10.23 -12.02
N THR A 157 -11.54 8.95 -11.65
CA THR A 157 -11.87 7.85 -12.57
C THR A 157 -13.32 7.84 -12.98
N SER A 158 -14.24 8.12 -12.06
CA SER A 158 -15.68 8.23 -12.36
C SER A 158 -15.95 9.37 -13.33
N LEU A 159 -15.30 10.53 -13.16
CA LEU A 159 -15.43 11.66 -14.08
C LEU A 159 -14.87 11.32 -15.47
N ALA A 160 -13.67 10.74 -15.54
CA ALA A 160 -13.07 10.32 -16.81
C ALA A 160 -13.91 9.24 -17.52
N GLY A 161 -14.39 8.25 -16.76
CA GLY A 161 -15.27 7.19 -17.25
C GLY A 161 -16.63 7.71 -17.70
N LEU A 162 -17.20 8.70 -17.02
CA LEU A 162 -18.43 9.37 -17.44
C LEU A 162 -18.23 10.13 -18.75
N VAL A 163 -17.13 10.86 -18.91
CA VAL A 163 -16.84 11.62 -20.14
C VAL A 163 -16.62 10.67 -21.31
N LEU A 164 -15.80 9.63 -21.16
CA LEU A 164 -15.45 8.73 -22.25
C LEU A 164 -16.53 7.66 -22.51
N GLY A 165 -16.95 6.95 -21.46
CA GLY A 165 -17.96 5.90 -21.55
C GLY A 165 -19.37 6.45 -21.75
N GLY A 166 -19.69 7.60 -21.16
CA GLY A 166 -21.01 8.25 -21.33
C GLY A 166 -21.28 8.66 -22.77
N GLN A 167 -20.27 9.05 -23.55
CA GLN A 167 -20.42 9.30 -24.99
C GLN A 167 -20.82 8.03 -25.75
N ALA A 168 -20.18 6.89 -25.47
CA ALA A 168 -20.54 5.62 -26.08
C ALA A 168 -21.96 5.19 -25.70
N VAL A 169 -22.33 5.32 -24.43
CA VAL A 169 -23.69 5.05 -23.94
C VAL A 169 -24.70 5.97 -24.62
N LEU A 170 -24.40 7.26 -24.80
CA LEU A 170 -25.29 8.21 -25.46
C LEU A 170 -25.59 7.80 -26.90
N VAL A 171 -24.56 7.41 -27.66
CA VAL A 171 -24.74 6.91 -29.04
C VAL A 171 -25.58 5.63 -29.04
N MET A 172 -25.33 4.69 -28.13
CA MET A 172 -26.15 3.47 -28.01
C MET A 172 -27.62 3.77 -27.71
N VAL A 173 -27.91 4.78 -26.88
CA VAL A 173 -29.29 5.18 -26.56
C VAL A 173 -29.98 5.83 -27.76
N ILE A 174 -29.27 6.71 -28.48
CA ILE A 174 -29.83 7.43 -29.64
C ILE A 174 -30.12 6.46 -30.79
N GLU A 175 -29.19 5.55 -31.08
CA GLU A 175 -29.28 4.61 -32.20
C GLU A 175 -30.03 3.31 -31.84
N ASP A 176 -30.48 3.15 -30.59
CA ASP A 176 -31.05 1.92 -30.01
C ASP A 176 -30.25 0.64 -30.38
N ASN A 177 -28.92 0.78 -30.44
CA ASN A 177 -28.01 -0.24 -30.94
C ASN A 177 -27.10 -0.77 -29.83
N GLN A 178 -27.35 -2.01 -29.40
CA GLN A 178 -26.56 -2.72 -28.38
C GLN A 178 -25.67 -3.82 -28.99
N SER A 179 -25.17 -3.62 -30.22
CA SER A 179 -24.25 -4.55 -30.87
C SER A 179 -23.00 -4.85 -30.04
N ALA A 180 -22.45 -6.05 -30.23
CA ALA A 180 -21.22 -6.48 -29.54
C ALA A 180 -20.04 -5.52 -29.75
N GLY A 181 -19.93 -4.91 -30.93
CA GLY A 181 -18.91 -3.90 -31.21
C GLY A 181 -19.04 -2.65 -30.34
N MET A 182 -20.27 -2.22 -30.07
CA MET A 182 -20.53 -1.06 -29.22
C MET A 182 -20.26 -1.37 -27.76
N GLN A 183 -20.64 -2.56 -27.28
CA GLN A 183 -20.31 -3.03 -25.94
C GLN A 183 -18.79 -3.13 -25.72
N LEU A 184 -18.06 -3.66 -26.72
CA LEU A 184 -16.61 -3.72 -26.69
C LEU A 184 -15.99 -2.32 -26.64
N LEU A 185 -16.50 -1.38 -27.44
CA LEU A 185 -16.08 0.02 -27.39
C LEU A 185 -16.29 0.61 -25.99
N LEU A 186 -17.46 0.40 -25.38
CA LEU A 186 -17.78 0.91 -24.06
C LEU A 186 -16.83 0.35 -22.98
N ILE A 187 -16.66 -0.98 -22.95
CA ILE A 187 -15.79 -1.64 -21.97
C ILE A 187 -14.33 -1.18 -22.14
N THR A 188 -13.84 -1.09 -23.38
CA THR A 188 -12.45 -0.65 -23.65
C THR A 188 -12.23 0.83 -23.33
N LEU A 189 -13.20 1.71 -23.61
CA LEU A 189 -13.15 3.13 -23.21
C LEU A 189 -13.10 3.28 -21.69
N VAL A 190 -13.98 2.58 -20.96
CA VAL A 190 -14.01 2.61 -19.49
C VAL A 190 -12.70 2.04 -18.91
N THR A 191 -12.21 0.92 -19.47
CA THR A 191 -10.92 0.33 -19.08
C THR A 191 -9.77 1.32 -19.26
N THR A 192 -9.72 1.98 -20.42
CA THR A 192 -8.68 2.96 -20.75
C THR A 192 -8.77 4.18 -19.84
N ALA A 193 -9.97 4.67 -19.55
CA ALA A 193 -10.20 5.79 -18.64
C ALA A 193 -9.67 5.49 -17.23
N ILE A 194 -10.06 4.33 -16.68
CA ILE A 194 -9.61 3.89 -15.36
C ILE A 194 -8.09 3.69 -15.34
N GLY A 195 -7.55 3.00 -16.35
CA GLY A 195 -6.12 2.76 -16.47
C GLY A 195 -5.31 4.05 -16.52
N LEU A 196 -5.71 5.01 -17.35
CA LEU A 196 -4.99 6.28 -17.53
C LEU A 196 -4.95 7.10 -16.23
N VAL A 197 -6.06 7.15 -15.49
CA VAL A 197 -6.12 7.93 -14.24
C VAL A 197 -5.42 7.21 -13.09
N VAL A 198 -5.66 5.91 -12.88
CA VAL A 198 -5.08 5.17 -11.76
C VAL A 198 -3.59 4.93 -11.94
N LEU A 199 -3.13 4.65 -13.17
CA LEU A 199 -1.73 4.40 -13.49
C LEU A 199 -0.97 5.68 -13.87
N ALA A 200 -1.56 6.86 -13.68
CA ALA A 200 -0.95 8.14 -14.03
C ALA A 200 0.44 8.35 -13.37
N GLY A 201 0.56 8.00 -12.09
CA GLY A 201 1.83 8.08 -11.35
C GLY A 201 2.90 7.14 -11.93
N PRO A 202 2.67 5.82 -11.99
CA PRO A 202 3.58 4.87 -12.63
C PRO A 202 3.97 5.24 -14.07
N LEU A 203 2.99 5.66 -14.88
CA LEU A 203 3.24 6.05 -16.27
C LEU A 203 4.13 7.30 -16.35
N ARG A 204 3.88 8.30 -15.49
CA ARG A 204 4.72 9.50 -15.39
C ARG A 204 6.14 9.17 -14.99
N ARG A 205 6.36 8.22 -14.05
CA ARG A 205 7.71 7.78 -13.66
C ARG A 205 8.43 7.13 -14.82
N LEU A 206 7.77 6.25 -15.58
CA LEU A 206 8.35 5.63 -16.76
C LEU A 206 8.72 6.68 -17.83
N MET A 207 7.84 7.66 -18.06
CA MET A 207 8.12 8.76 -18.98
C MET A 207 9.29 9.63 -18.49
N ASP A 208 9.31 10.01 -17.21
CA ASP A 208 10.38 10.80 -16.62
C ASP A 208 11.71 10.05 -16.73
N GLU A 209 11.74 8.75 -16.40
CA GLU A 209 12.92 7.88 -16.56
C GLU A 209 13.43 7.92 -18.00
N VAL A 210 12.58 7.73 -19.02
CA VAL A 210 12.99 7.75 -20.44
C VAL A 210 13.49 9.13 -20.89
N VAL A 211 12.82 10.20 -20.49
CA VAL A 211 13.14 11.57 -20.93
C VAL A 211 14.42 12.09 -20.26
N PHE A 212 14.62 11.80 -18.98
CA PHE A 212 15.69 12.37 -18.17
C PHE A 212 16.80 11.37 -17.81
N GLN A 213 16.95 10.27 -18.55
CA GLN A 213 18.01 9.25 -18.33
C GLN A 213 19.42 9.86 -18.18
N ARG A 214 19.69 10.97 -18.86
CA ARG A 214 20.99 11.64 -18.86
C ARG A 214 21.21 12.58 -17.66
N ASN A 215 20.17 12.90 -16.90
CA ASN A 215 20.20 13.84 -15.76
C ASN A 215 19.63 13.17 -14.50
N PRO A 216 20.41 12.32 -13.81
CA PRO A 216 19.94 11.55 -12.65
C PRO A 216 19.55 12.43 -11.46
N GLU A 217 20.18 13.61 -11.30
CA GLU A 217 19.84 14.55 -10.24
C GLU A 217 18.42 15.13 -10.42
N LEU A 218 18.05 15.49 -11.64
CA LEU A 218 16.72 16.02 -11.94
C LEU A 218 15.62 14.95 -11.80
N LEU A 219 15.94 13.70 -12.14
CA LEU A 219 15.08 12.55 -11.84
C LEU A 219 14.82 12.41 -10.34
N ALA A 220 15.89 12.47 -9.52
CA ALA A 220 15.77 12.36 -8.07
C ALA A 220 14.92 13.51 -7.46
N GLN A 221 15.12 14.74 -7.94
CA GLN A 221 14.34 15.89 -7.51
C GLN A 221 12.86 15.76 -7.88
N ARG A 222 12.54 15.42 -9.14
CA ARG A 222 11.14 15.21 -9.58
C ARG A 222 10.46 14.07 -8.83
N ALA A 223 11.16 12.96 -8.63
CA ALA A 223 10.65 11.83 -7.87
C ALA A 223 10.29 12.26 -6.45
N THR A 224 11.17 13.03 -5.79
CA THR A 224 10.94 13.53 -4.42
C THR A 224 9.71 14.46 -4.34
N LEU A 225 9.57 15.41 -5.27
CA LEU A 225 8.43 16.32 -5.32
C LEU A 225 7.10 15.58 -5.56
N GLN A 226 7.09 14.63 -6.49
CA GLN A 226 5.91 13.83 -6.80
C GLN A 226 5.51 12.96 -5.61
N ALA A 227 6.48 12.29 -4.98
CA ALA A 227 6.26 11.51 -3.78
C ALA A 227 5.64 12.35 -2.65
N THR A 228 6.15 13.56 -2.46
CA THR A 228 5.63 14.50 -1.46
C THR A 228 4.18 14.85 -1.75
N ALA A 229 3.86 15.17 -3.01
CA ALA A 229 2.49 15.48 -3.43
C ALA A 229 1.53 14.28 -3.29
N ASP A 230 2.00 13.07 -3.58
CA ASP A 230 1.23 11.82 -3.47
C ASP A 230 0.99 11.39 -2.01
N ALA A 231 1.87 11.80 -1.09
CA ALA A 231 1.76 11.50 0.34
C ALA A 231 0.70 12.36 1.05
N LEU A 232 0.45 13.59 0.58
CA LEU A 232 -0.44 14.55 1.25
C LEU A 232 -1.89 14.03 1.45
N PRO A 233 -2.58 13.44 0.45
CA PRO A 233 -3.93 12.90 0.66
C PRO A 233 -3.99 11.73 1.65
N ARG A 234 -2.86 11.11 1.95
CA ARG A 234 -2.73 9.95 2.83
C ARG A 234 -2.41 10.33 4.27
N ALA A 235 -1.95 11.56 4.51
CA ALA A 235 -1.66 12.04 5.86
C ALA A 235 -2.94 12.06 6.70
N ARG A 236 -2.90 11.44 7.89
CA ARG A 236 -4.00 11.54 8.86
C ARG A 236 -3.98 12.90 9.56
N PRO A 237 -5.15 13.47 9.90
CA PRO A 237 -5.21 14.69 10.72
C PRO A 237 -4.59 14.48 12.11
N ALA A 238 -4.24 15.59 12.75
CA ALA A 238 -3.48 15.68 14.00
C ALA A 238 -3.98 14.69 15.05
N HIS A 239 -3.09 13.78 15.44
CA HIS A 239 -3.29 12.96 16.61
C HIS A 239 -2.77 13.72 17.83
N ASP A 240 -3.49 13.68 18.93
CA ASP A 240 -2.96 14.09 20.22
C ASP A 240 -1.98 13.00 20.70
N PHE A 241 -0.70 13.20 20.40
CA PHE A 241 0.36 12.25 20.77
C PHE A 241 0.54 12.11 22.29
N SER A 242 0.05 13.07 23.09
CA SER A 242 0.16 13.01 24.56
C SER A 242 -0.79 11.96 25.15
N GLN A 243 -1.97 11.77 24.54
CA GLN A 243 -2.99 10.82 24.97
C GLN A 243 -2.90 9.46 24.25
N MET A 244 -1.97 9.32 23.30
CA MET A 244 -1.78 8.10 22.52
C MET A 244 -1.23 6.96 23.40
N ASP A 245 -1.68 5.74 23.12
CA ASP A 245 -1.15 4.54 23.75
C ASP A 245 0.36 4.35 23.45
N GLU A 246 1.11 3.84 24.42
CA GLU A 246 2.57 3.72 24.33
C GLU A 246 2.99 2.72 23.25
N GLU A 247 2.29 1.58 23.15
CA GLU A 247 2.54 0.59 22.11
C GLU A 247 2.26 1.14 20.71
N GLU A 248 1.22 1.97 20.58
CA GLU A 248 0.87 2.65 19.34
C GLU A 248 1.93 3.65 18.91
N PHE A 249 2.42 4.48 19.83
CA PHE A 249 3.50 5.42 19.57
C PHE A 249 4.79 4.69 19.18
N ALA A 250 5.18 3.65 19.93
CA ALA A 250 6.38 2.85 19.65
C ALA A 250 6.36 2.21 18.26
N ARG A 251 5.18 1.76 17.84
CA ARG A 251 4.99 1.17 16.52
C ARG A 251 5.07 2.21 15.40
N LEU A 252 4.49 3.40 15.57
CA LEU A 252 4.61 4.49 14.60
C LEU A 252 6.07 4.93 14.43
N THR A 253 6.80 5.02 15.54
CA THR A 253 8.24 5.32 15.56
C THR A 253 9.03 4.24 14.83
N ARG A 254 8.79 2.96 15.13
CA ARG A 254 9.42 1.84 14.41
C ARG A 254 9.17 1.90 12.91
N ARG A 255 7.92 2.19 12.52
CA ARG A 255 7.55 2.34 11.11
C ARG A 255 8.30 3.51 10.46
N ALA A 256 8.36 4.66 11.13
CA ALA A 256 9.10 5.81 10.64
C ALA A 256 10.61 5.55 10.54
N ILE A 257 11.22 4.84 11.50
CA ILE A 257 12.63 4.40 11.43
C ILE A 257 12.88 3.57 10.16
N SER A 258 11.95 2.66 9.82
CA SER A 258 12.06 1.87 8.58
C SER A 258 12.01 2.71 7.28
N TYR A 259 11.63 3.99 7.40
CA TYR A 259 11.52 4.96 6.32
C TYR A 259 12.59 6.07 6.37
N ILE A 260 13.57 6.02 7.27
CA ILE A 260 14.66 7.02 7.35
C ILE A 260 15.39 7.21 6.00
N GLY A 261 15.60 6.13 5.25
CA GLY A 261 16.19 6.18 3.89
C GLY A 261 15.23 6.61 2.78
N ARG A 262 13.96 6.90 3.08
CA ARG A 262 12.87 7.18 2.14
C ARG A 262 12.02 8.37 2.63
N LEU A 263 12.50 9.59 2.36
CA LEU A 263 11.81 10.82 2.77
C LEU A 263 10.37 10.90 2.24
N ASP A 264 10.10 10.34 1.05
CA ASP A 264 8.77 10.23 0.48
C ASP A 264 7.77 9.53 1.40
N ARG A 265 8.22 8.48 2.09
CA ARG A 265 7.40 7.70 3.04
C ARG A 265 7.36 8.33 4.42
N LEU A 266 8.35 9.15 4.79
CA LEU A 266 8.30 9.92 6.04
C LEU A 266 7.26 11.02 5.99
N VAL A 267 7.02 11.65 4.83
CA VAL A 267 6.01 12.70 4.68
C VAL A 267 4.59 12.20 4.99
N SER A 268 4.29 10.93 4.73
CA SER A 268 2.98 10.33 5.09
C SER A 268 2.92 9.80 6.53
N SER A 269 4.04 9.81 7.26
CA SER A 269 4.09 9.35 8.65
C SER A 269 3.23 10.24 9.54
N PRO A 270 2.41 9.67 10.45
CA PRO A 270 1.69 10.46 11.45
C PRO A 270 2.62 11.35 12.29
N LEU A 271 3.87 10.89 12.54
CA LEU A 271 4.86 11.61 13.34
C LEU A 271 5.30 12.96 12.73
N MET A 272 4.89 13.29 11.50
CA MET A 272 5.08 14.59 10.88
C MET A 272 4.45 15.77 11.63
N GLN A 273 3.51 15.46 12.53
CA GLN A 273 2.78 16.42 13.35
C GLN A 273 3.22 16.39 14.81
N LEU A 274 4.41 15.83 15.11
CA LEU A 274 4.95 15.88 16.46
C LEU A 274 5.20 17.34 16.89
N PRO A 275 4.75 17.76 18.09
CA PRO A 275 5.06 19.09 18.65
C PRO A 275 6.57 19.39 18.73
N LEU A 276 7.41 18.36 18.78
CA LEU A 276 8.87 18.48 18.71
C LEU A 276 9.35 19.08 17.39
N ILE A 277 8.69 18.76 16.27
CA ILE A 277 9.04 19.28 14.94
C ILE A 277 8.69 20.77 14.89
N ASP A 278 7.54 21.16 15.43
CA ASP A 278 7.13 22.56 15.50
C ASP A 278 8.11 23.39 16.34
N ARG A 279 8.61 22.83 17.45
CA ARG A 279 9.68 23.45 18.25
C ARG A 279 10.98 23.67 17.47
N HIS A 280 11.36 22.74 16.60
CA HIS A 280 12.58 22.86 15.77
C HIS A 280 12.40 23.81 14.58
N LEU A 281 11.18 23.93 14.05
CA LEU A 281 10.85 24.87 12.98
C LEU A 281 10.77 26.33 13.47
N GLY A 282 10.59 26.55 14.78
CA GLY A 282 10.35 27.90 15.32
C GLY A 282 9.02 28.48 14.82
N GLN A 283 8.90 29.82 14.79
CA GLN A 283 7.68 30.52 14.32
C GLN A 283 7.55 30.53 12.77
N ILE A 284 8.16 29.59 12.06
CA ILE A 284 8.06 29.50 10.59
C ILE A 284 6.78 28.71 10.25
N ASP A 285 5.67 29.43 10.13
CA ASP A 285 4.34 28.87 9.81
C ASP A 285 4.24 28.26 8.40
N THR A 286 5.25 28.44 7.55
CA THR A 286 5.25 28.04 6.12
C THR A 286 6.23 26.93 5.77
N ALA A 287 6.68 26.15 6.75
CA ALA A 287 7.58 25.03 6.48
C ALA A 287 6.92 23.99 5.56
N THR A 288 7.62 23.63 4.49
CA THR A 288 7.19 22.60 3.55
C THR A 288 7.14 21.23 4.22
N SER A 289 6.30 20.32 3.70
CA SER A 289 6.23 18.94 4.21
C SER A 289 7.58 18.20 4.09
N LEU A 290 8.44 18.59 3.14
CA LEU A 290 9.76 18.00 3.00
C LEU A 290 10.71 18.44 4.12
N GLU A 291 10.68 19.71 4.51
CA GLU A 291 11.49 20.23 5.62
C GLU A 291 11.08 19.58 6.94
N ARG A 292 9.78 19.46 7.21
CA ARG A 292 9.26 18.70 8.36
C ARG A 292 9.74 17.24 8.37
N ALA A 293 9.74 16.58 7.21
CA ALA A 293 10.22 15.20 7.09
C ALA A 293 11.74 15.10 7.31
N GLY A 294 12.51 16.10 6.88
CA GLY A 294 13.93 16.22 7.18
C GLY A 294 14.18 16.35 8.68
N ILE A 295 13.41 17.18 9.38
CA ILE A 295 13.51 17.33 10.84
C ILE A 295 13.12 16.02 11.55
N LEU A 296 12.04 15.37 11.13
CA LEU A 296 11.65 14.07 11.68
C LEU A 296 12.76 13.03 11.46
N LYS A 297 13.36 12.98 10.28
CA LYS A 297 14.51 12.09 10.00
C LYS A 297 15.65 12.37 10.97
N ASN A 298 15.98 13.64 11.22
CA ASN A 298 17.04 14.01 12.15
C ASN A 298 16.70 13.58 13.58
N LEU A 299 15.49 13.87 14.08
CA LEU A 299 15.04 13.44 15.41
C LEU A 299 15.12 11.92 15.60
N LEU A 300 14.72 11.14 14.59
CA LEU A 300 14.83 9.68 14.63
C LEU A 300 16.28 9.22 14.61
N THR A 301 17.12 9.86 13.79
CA THR A 301 18.55 9.53 13.69
C THR A 301 19.28 9.85 14.99
N GLU A 302 19.01 11.01 15.60
CA GLU A 302 19.52 11.39 16.92
C GLU A 302 19.03 10.42 18.00
N GLY A 303 17.77 9.99 17.94
CA GLY A 303 17.22 8.98 18.83
C GLY A 303 17.97 7.65 18.73
N ILE A 304 18.34 7.23 17.52
CA ILE A 304 19.18 6.04 17.29
C ILE A 304 20.60 6.27 17.83
N GLU A 305 21.21 7.43 17.57
CA GLU A 305 22.56 7.75 18.04
C GLU A 305 22.66 7.76 19.57
N ARG A 306 21.59 8.13 20.29
CA ARG A 306 21.55 8.05 21.76
C ARG A 306 21.63 6.62 22.30
N LEU A 307 21.28 5.61 21.49
CA LEU A 307 21.43 4.21 21.88
C LEU A 307 22.88 3.74 21.81
N ARG A 308 23.79 4.55 21.25
CA ARG A 308 25.20 4.22 21.18
C ARG A 308 25.79 4.16 22.60
N PRO A 309 26.43 3.05 22.99
CA PRO A 309 27.08 2.93 24.29
C PRO A 309 28.19 3.99 24.47
N GLN A 310 28.34 4.51 25.69
CA GLN A 310 29.44 5.40 26.06
C GLN A 310 30.66 4.57 26.50
N THR A 311 31.25 3.85 25.55
CA THR A 311 32.49 3.08 25.75
C THR A 311 33.67 3.79 25.10
N ASP A 312 34.89 3.57 25.59
CA ASP A 312 36.12 4.07 24.95
C ASP A 312 36.35 3.47 23.54
N GLU A 313 35.64 2.39 23.22
CA GLU A 313 35.63 1.78 21.89
C GLU A 313 34.81 2.61 20.89
N GLY A 314 35.44 2.98 19.77
CA GLY A 314 34.78 3.71 18.68
C GLY A 314 33.65 2.91 18.02
N VAL A 315 33.80 1.59 17.87
CA VAL A 315 32.81 0.67 17.30
C VAL A 315 32.85 -0.65 18.05
N GLY A 316 31.70 -1.14 18.49
CA GLY A 316 31.59 -2.38 19.26
C GLY A 316 30.57 -3.37 18.71
N THR A 317 30.78 -4.65 19.05
CA THR A 317 29.88 -5.78 18.73
C THR A 317 29.39 -6.52 19.97
N SER A 318 29.59 -5.92 21.15
CA SER A 318 29.14 -6.47 22.42
C SER A 318 27.61 -6.39 22.54
N GLU A 319 27.07 -7.03 23.59
CA GLU A 319 25.63 -7.05 23.84
C GLU A 319 25.06 -5.63 24.01
N GLU A 320 25.84 -4.68 24.54
CA GLU A 320 25.42 -3.30 24.76
C GLU A 320 25.17 -2.54 23.45
N TRP A 321 25.92 -2.87 22.40
CA TRP A 321 25.79 -2.24 21.07
C TRP A 321 24.61 -2.79 20.26
N ARG A 322 23.92 -3.83 20.74
CA ARG A 322 22.94 -4.59 19.95
C ARG A 322 21.83 -3.72 19.35
N TYR A 323 21.27 -2.80 20.13
CA TYR A 323 20.14 -1.97 19.69
C TYR A 323 20.58 -0.87 18.73
N TYR A 324 21.71 -0.21 19.04
CA TYR A 324 22.33 0.77 18.14
C TYR A 324 22.66 0.12 16.80
N ASN A 325 23.45 -0.97 16.80
CA ASN A 325 23.86 -1.65 15.57
C ASN A 325 22.65 -2.14 14.76
N ALA A 326 21.65 -2.72 15.43
CA ALA A 326 20.46 -3.26 14.77
C ALA A 326 19.60 -2.20 14.06
N LEU A 327 19.70 -0.93 14.46
CA LEU A 327 18.98 0.18 13.83
C LEU A 327 19.86 1.01 12.90
N TYR A 328 21.05 1.40 13.35
CA TYR A 328 21.95 2.31 12.65
C TYR A 328 22.36 1.75 11.28
N TYR A 329 22.91 0.54 11.25
CA TYR A 329 23.41 -0.02 9.98
C TYR A 329 22.28 -0.32 8.98
N PRO A 330 21.15 -0.92 9.38
CA PRO A 330 20.07 -1.18 8.42
C PRO A 330 19.33 0.06 7.93
N TYR A 331 19.09 1.04 8.81
CA TYR A 331 18.17 2.16 8.51
C TYR A 331 18.87 3.49 8.26
N VAL A 332 19.94 3.80 8.99
CA VAL A 332 20.69 5.06 8.83
C VAL A 332 21.72 4.92 7.71
N GLN A 333 22.53 3.86 7.73
CA GLN A 333 23.48 3.53 6.67
C GLN A 333 22.83 2.82 5.46
N GLY A 334 21.58 2.37 5.59
CA GLY A 334 20.83 1.75 4.50
C GLY A 334 21.34 0.38 4.06
N LEU A 335 22.11 -0.31 4.91
CA LEU A 335 22.68 -1.62 4.59
C LEU A 335 21.66 -2.75 4.78
N LYS A 336 21.91 -3.89 4.14
CA LYS A 336 21.18 -5.14 4.40
C LYS A 336 22.16 -6.19 4.91
N PRO A 337 22.47 -6.23 6.23
CA PRO A 337 23.60 -7.01 6.76
C PRO A 337 23.52 -8.51 6.44
N LEU A 338 22.31 -9.08 6.52
CA LEU A 338 22.03 -10.49 6.25
C LEU A 338 21.80 -10.80 4.76
N SER A 339 21.84 -9.80 3.88
CA SER A 339 21.68 -10.02 2.43
C SER A 339 22.92 -10.66 1.84
N ARG A 340 22.73 -11.76 1.09
CA ARG A 340 23.81 -12.41 0.32
C ARG A 340 24.39 -11.53 -0.80
N ARG A 341 23.66 -10.48 -1.21
CA ARG A 341 24.09 -9.55 -2.27
C ARG A 341 25.03 -8.45 -1.79
N LEU A 342 25.23 -8.31 -0.47
CA LEU A 342 26.10 -7.29 0.09
C LEU A 342 27.57 -7.74 -0.01
N VAL A 343 28.36 -6.97 -0.75
CA VAL A 343 29.80 -7.18 -0.99
C VAL A 343 30.59 -6.57 0.17
N ILE A 344 31.01 -7.41 1.13
CA ILE A 344 31.67 -6.95 2.37
C ILE A 344 33.04 -6.31 2.11
N THR A 345 33.74 -6.75 1.06
CA THR A 345 35.10 -6.29 0.73
C THR A 345 35.17 -4.81 0.34
N GLU A 346 34.05 -4.21 -0.06
CA GLU A 346 33.95 -2.80 -0.44
C GLU A 346 33.60 -1.89 0.75
N LEU A 347 33.26 -2.46 1.91
CA LEU A 347 32.91 -1.70 3.11
C LEU A 347 34.16 -1.26 3.87
N ASP A 348 34.07 -0.14 4.59
CA ASP A 348 35.08 0.30 5.55
C ASP A 348 35.30 -0.74 6.66
N ALA A 349 36.44 -0.65 7.35
CA ALA A 349 36.86 -1.66 8.33
C ALA A 349 35.86 -1.83 9.49
N ASP A 350 35.28 -0.72 9.95
CA ASP A 350 34.36 -0.68 11.07
C ASP A 350 32.99 -1.27 10.70
N THR A 351 32.44 -0.85 9.56
CA THR A 351 31.20 -1.40 9.02
C THR A 351 31.33 -2.88 8.70
N ARG A 352 32.49 -3.32 8.17
CA ARG A 352 32.79 -4.72 7.91
C ARG A 352 32.72 -5.56 9.17
N LEU A 353 33.35 -5.11 10.25
CA LEU A 353 33.35 -5.79 11.55
C LEU A 353 31.92 -6.03 12.06
N VAL A 354 31.06 -5.01 11.97
CA VAL A 354 29.66 -5.13 12.42
C VAL A 354 28.83 -6.03 11.51
N VAL A 355 29.02 -5.95 10.19
CA VAL A 355 28.32 -6.82 9.23
C VAL A 355 28.72 -8.28 9.39
N GLU A 356 30.00 -8.56 9.66
CA GLU A 356 30.49 -9.91 9.95
C GLU A 356 29.88 -10.45 11.24
N TRP A 357 29.83 -9.65 12.30
CA TRP A 357 29.14 -10.00 13.54
C TRP A 357 27.67 -10.34 13.30
N PHE A 358 26.93 -9.54 12.52
CA PHE A 358 25.54 -9.86 12.16
C PHE A 358 25.41 -11.23 11.50
N ARG A 359 26.29 -11.55 10.54
CA ARG A 359 26.21 -12.81 9.79
C ARG A 359 26.61 -14.02 10.62
N GLN A 360 27.55 -13.86 11.55
CA GLN A 360 28.08 -14.98 12.34
C GLN A 360 27.28 -15.26 13.61
N GLN A 361 26.80 -14.22 14.28
CA GLN A 361 26.28 -14.33 15.65
C GLN A 361 24.80 -13.97 15.80
N VAL A 362 24.18 -13.33 14.79
CA VAL A 362 22.83 -12.78 14.93
C VAL A 362 21.85 -13.45 13.94
N PRO A 363 21.01 -14.39 14.42
CA PRO A 363 19.92 -14.93 13.61
C PRO A 363 18.94 -13.84 13.17
N GLU A 364 18.30 -14.03 12.01
CA GLU A 364 17.34 -13.07 11.44
C GLU A 364 16.19 -12.71 12.41
N ARG A 365 15.65 -13.70 13.12
CA ARG A 365 14.61 -13.48 14.14
C ARG A 365 15.10 -12.61 15.30
N THR A 366 16.35 -12.81 15.72
CA THR A 366 16.96 -12.05 16.81
C THR A 366 17.20 -10.61 16.38
N LEU A 367 17.69 -10.39 15.17
CA LEU A 367 17.83 -9.05 14.59
C LEU A 367 16.48 -8.32 14.58
N HIS A 368 15.41 -8.97 14.12
CA HIS A 368 14.07 -8.37 14.15
C HIS A 368 13.59 -8.03 15.57
N ASN A 369 13.85 -8.90 16.55
CA ASN A 369 13.52 -8.61 17.95
C ASN A 369 14.29 -7.40 18.49
N TRP A 370 15.59 -7.30 18.19
CA TRP A 370 16.41 -6.16 18.61
C TRP A 370 16.01 -4.86 17.92
N GLN A 371 15.63 -4.90 16.64
CA GLN A 371 15.06 -3.76 15.94
C GLN A 371 13.76 -3.29 16.59
N ASN A 372 12.90 -4.23 16.96
CA ASN A 372 11.63 -3.93 17.62
C ASN A 372 11.83 -3.27 18.99
N ALA A 373 12.76 -3.82 19.80
CA ALA A 373 13.10 -3.31 21.12
C ALA A 373 13.83 -1.96 21.05
N GLY A 374 14.84 -1.84 20.18
CA GLY A 374 15.55 -0.57 19.97
C GLY A 374 14.61 0.55 19.53
N ALA A 375 13.69 0.27 18.60
CA ALA A 375 12.72 1.26 18.16
C ALA A 375 11.75 1.68 19.28
N ALA A 376 11.42 0.77 20.21
CA ALA A 376 10.61 1.10 21.38
C ALA A 376 11.37 2.05 22.34
N LEU A 377 12.68 1.86 22.53
CA LEU A 377 13.51 2.78 23.31
C LEU A 377 13.58 4.17 22.68
N VAL A 378 13.77 4.25 21.35
CA VAL A 378 13.72 5.55 20.62
C VAL A 378 12.36 6.22 20.81
N ALA A 379 11.28 5.44 20.76
CA ALA A 379 9.94 5.98 20.93
C ALA A 379 9.68 6.49 22.35
N GLN A 380 10.11 5.75 23.37
CA GLN A 380 10.02 6.19 24.75
C GLN A 380 10.75 7.53 24.93
N HIS A 381 11.98 7.63 24.41
CA HIS A 381 12.77 8.85 24.46
C HIS A 381 12.08 10.04 23.77
N LEU A 382 11.51 9.83 22.57
CA LEU A 382 10.74 10.88 21.88
C LEU A 382 9.50 11.31 22.66
N ARG A 383 8.83 10.37 23.34
CA ARG A 383 7.64 10.65 24.14
C ARG A 383 7.97 11.42 25.41
N GLU A 384 9.08 11.11 26.07
CA GLU A 384 9.56 11.85 27.26
C GLU A 384 9.85 13.33 26.95
N GLN A 385 10.08 13.67 25.69
CA GLN A 385 10.30 15.05 25.25
C GLN A 385 9.03 15.81 24.84
N LEU A 386 7.89 15.12 24.68
CA LEU A 386 6.59 15.74 24.35
C LEU A 386 6.03 16.47 25.57
#